data_AF-A0A2K3YNX7-F1
#
_entry.id   AF-A0A2K3YNX7-F1
#
_cell.length_a   1.000
_cell.length_b   1.000
_cell.length_c   1.000
_cell.angle_alpha   90.00
_cell.angle_beta   90.00
_cell.angle_gamma   90.00
#
_symmetry.space_group_name_H-M   'P 1'
#
loop_
_entity.id
_entity.type
_entity.pdbx_description
1 polymer ?
#
loop_
_entity_poly.entity_id
_entity_poly.type
_entity_poly.pdbx_seq_one_letter_code
_entity_poly.pdbx_strand_id
1 'polypeptide(L)'
;MMKAFLEANRETLDLYTNAITKAHGQNHPEVFEVRKLYLAMQHKMDNGNWEMQDELEQLAAITNNFVIPSDACETLTQTYQMFQKLNELR
;
A
#
# COMPACT_ATOMS: atom_id res chain seq x y z
N MET A 1 -9.32 6.50 13.14
CA MET A 1 -9.45 5.08 12.74
C MET A 1 -8.29 4.68 11.83
N MET A 2 -8.02 5.45 10.77
CA MET A 2 -6.85 5.31 9.89
C MET A 2 -5.49 5.22 10.62
N LYS A 3 -5.19 6.17 11.51
CA LYS A 3 -3.92 6.20 12.27
C LYS A 3 -3.63 4.88 13.01
N ALA A 4 -4.58 4.42 13.83
CA ALA A 4 -4.43 3.18 14.59
C ALA A 4 -4.25 1.95 13.67
N PHE A 5 -4.93 1.93 12.52
CA PHE A 5 -4.76 0.87 11.53
C PHE A 5 -3.35 0.89 10.94
N LEU A 6 -2.83 2.06 10.55
CA LEU A 6 -1.47 2.20 10.03
C LEU A 6 -0.41 1.80 11.06
N GLU A 7 -0.56 2.25 12.31
CA GLU A 7 0.37 1.91 13.39
C GLU A 7 0.39 0.39 13.66
N ALA A 8 -0.79 -0.24 13.73
CA ALA A 8 -0.91 -1.68 13.97
C ALA A 8 -0.38 -2.55 12.82
N ASN A 9 -0.36 -2.03 11.59
CA ASN A 9 0.00 -2.79 10.38
C ASN A 9 1.32 -2.34 9.73
N ARG A 10 2.07 -1.44 10.37
CA ARG A 10 3.28 -0.82 9.79
C ARG A 10 4.32 -1.85 9.35
N GLU A 11 4.62 -2.83 10.19
CA GLU A 11 5.62 -3.86 9.87
C GLU A 11 5.15 -4.78 8.74
N THR A 12 3.88 -5.18 8.76
CA THR A 12 3.27 -6.02 7.73
C THR A 12 3.25 -5.33 6.37
N LEU A 13 2.77 -4.08 6.31
CA LEU A 13 2.73 -3.30 5.07
C LEU A 13 4.14 -3.05 4.51
N ASP A 14 5.13 -2.84 5.37
CA ASP A 14 6.53 -2.70 4.93
C ASP A 14 7.06 -4.00 4.33
N LEU A 15 6.89 -5.11 5.03
CA LEU A 15 7.30 -6.42 4.56
C LEU A 15 6.62 -6.77 3.23
N TYR A 16 5.31 -6.58 3.14
CA TYR A 16 4.53 -6.99 1.99
C TYR A 16 4.85 -6.15 0.76
N THR A 17 4.84 -4.81 0.87
CA THR A 17 5.16 -3.92 -0.26
C THR A 17 6.58 -4.15 -0.78
N ASN A 18 7.54 -4.46 0.10
CA ASN A 18 8.89 -4.84 -0.30
C ASN A 18 8.94 -6.21 -0.99
N ALA A 19 8.25 -7.21 -0.45
CA ALA A 19 8.23 -8.57 -0.99
C ALA A 19 7.61 -8.62 -2.40
N ILE A 20 6.44 -7.97 -2.60
CA ILE A 20 5.78 -7.94 -3.92
C ILE A 20 6.62 -7.20 -4.95
N THR A 21 7.36 -6.16 -4.53
CA THR A 21 8.28 -5.45 -5.43
C THR A 21 9.38 -6.37 -5.95
N LYS A 22 9.97 -7.18 -5.07
CA LYS A 22 11.03 -8.13 -5.45
C LYS A 22 10.54 -9.29 -6.29
N ALA A 23 9.35 -9.83 -5.97
CA ALA A 23 8.82 -11.03 -6.60
C ALA A 23 8.02 -10.75 -7.88
N HIS A 24 7.27 -9.66 -7.91
CA HIS A 24 6.26 -9.37 -8.93
C HIS A 24 6.54 -8.12 -9.76
N GLY A 25 7.53 -7.29 -9.43
CA GLY A 25 7.76 -6.01 -10.12
C GLY A 25 7.97 -6.11 -11.64
N GLN A 26 8.45 -7.26 -12.15
CA GLN A 26 8.58 -7.46 -13.59
C GLN A 26 7.23 -7.64 -14.31
N ASN A 27 6.27 -8.31 -13.67
CA ASN A 27 4.94 -8.59 -14.24
C ASN A 27 3.90 -7.53 -13.83
N HIS A 28 4.11 -6.91 -12.67
CA HIS A 28 3.27 -5.91 -12.05
C HIS A 28 4.09 -4.64 -11.76
N PRO A 29 4.48 -3.85 -12.78
CA PRO A 29 5.32 -2.67 -12.58
C PRO A 29 4.70 -1.63 -11.64
N GLU A 30 3.38 -1.63 -11.47
CA GLU A 30 2.67 -0.76 -10.52
C GLU A 30 3.13 -0.95 -9.07
N VAL A 31 3.62 -2.15 -8.69
CA VAL A 31 4.03 -2.40 -7.30
C VAL A 31 5.26 -1.59 -6.89
N PHE A 32 6.09 -1.16 -7.85
CA PHE A 32 7.19 -0.23 -7.57
C PHE A 32 6.67 1.11 -7.07
N GLU A 33 5.61 1.62 -7.69
CA GLU A 33 4.99 2.88 -7.28
C GLU A 33 4.19 2.70 -5.98
N VAL A 34 3.52 1.56 -5.79
CA VAL A 34 2.90 1.19 -4.50
C VAL A 34 3.94 1.25 -3.36
N ARG A 35 5.13 0.67 -3.56
CA ARG A 35 6.21 0.72 -2.57
C ARG A 35 6.66 2.14 -2.29
N LYS A 36 6.83 2.96 -3.32
CA LYS A 36 7.24 4.36 -3.18
C LYS A 36 6.22 5.19 -2.41
N LEU A 37 4.93 5.05 -2.72
CA LEU A 37 3.84 5.72 -2.02
C LEU A 37 3.79 5.29 -0.54
N TYR A 38 3.93 3.99 -0.26
CA TYR A 38 3.99 3.50 1.11
C TYR A 38 5.17 4.09 1.90
N LEU A 39 6.36 4.18 1.29
CA LEU A 39 7.52 4.83 1.93
C LEU A 39 7.28 6.32 2.20
N ALA A 40 6.58 7.03 1.31
CA ALA A 40 6.19 8.41 1.55
C ALA A 40 5.23 8.55 2.74
N MET A 41 4.25 7.64 2.86
CA MET A 41 3.37 7.57 4.02
C MET A 41 4.16 7.29 5.31
N GLN A 42 5.12 6.36 5.27
CA GLN A 42 6.00 6.09 6.43
C GLN A 42 6.79 7.33 6.85
N HIS A 43 7.38 8.03 5.89
CA HIS A 43 8.09 9.28 6.18
C HIS A 43 7.16 10.33 6.83
N LYS A 44 5.93 10.49 6.31
CA LYS A 44 4.94 11.39 6.93
C LYS A 44 4.61 10.96 8.37
N MET A 45 4.36 9.67 8.62
CA MET A 45 4.07 9.14 9.96
C MET A 45 5.22 9.40 10.94
N ASP A 46 6.46 9.19 10.51
CA ASP A 46 7.64 9.40 11.36
C ASP A 46 7.86 10.89 11.70
N ASN A 47 7.35 11.80 10.87
CA ASN A 47 7.33 13.25 11.13
C ASN A 47 6.05 13.72 11.85
N GLY A 48 5.19 12.79 12.29
CA GLY A 48 3.91 13.12 12.93
C GLY A 48 2.85 13.72 12.00
N ASN A 49 3.07 13.69 10.68
CA ASN A 49 2.10 14.06 9.67
C ASN A 49 1.20 12.85 9.33
N TRP A 50 -0.11 13.03 9.43
CA TRP A 50 -1.11 11.99 9.17
C TRP A 50 -2.01 12.31 7.96
N GLU A 51 -1.67 13.35 7.18
CA GLU A 51 -2.35 13.70 5.93
C GLU A 51 -1.87 12.79 4.80
N MET A 52 -2.68 11.78 4.46
CA MET A 52 -2.32 10.72 3.51
C MET A 52 -3.24 10.67 2.28
N GLN A 53 -4.15 11.64 2.14
CA GLN A 53 -5.15 11.67 1.07
C GLN A 53 -4.50 11.56 -0.31
N ASP A 54 -3.45 12.33 -0.58
CA ASP A 54 -2.75 12.32 -1.86
C ASP A 54 -2.15 10.95 -2.18
N GLU A 55 -1.52 10.29 -1.19
CA GLU A 55 -0.95 8.95 -1.37
C GLU A 55 -2.03 7.88 -1.56
N LEU A 56 -3.15 7.98 -0.83
CA LEU A 56 -4.26 7.05 -0.94
C LEU A 56 -4.99 7.18 -2.29
N GLU A 57 -5.18 8.40 -2.78
CA GLU A 57 -5.76 8.64 -4.11
C GLU A 57 -4.86 8.10 -5.22
N GLN A 58 -3.54 8.32 -5.10
CA GLN A 58 -2.57 7.76 -6.05
C GLN A 58 -2.54 6.23 -5.98
N LEU A 59 -2.55 5.64 -4.78
CA LEU A 59 -2.63 4.18 -4.61
C LEU A 59 -3.88 3.61 -5.28
N ALA A 60 -5.04 4.23 -5.08
CA ALA A 60 -6.27 3.81 -5.75
C ALA A 60 -6.14 3.92 -7.28
N ALA A 61 -5.57 5.01 -7.80
CA ALA A 61 -5.41 5.20 -9.24
C ALA A 61 -4.49 4.15 -9.89
N ILE A 62 -3.30 3.89 -9.31
CA ILE A 62 -2.32 2.97 -9.91
C ILE A 62 -2.71 1.49 -9.78
N THR A 63 -3.53 1.15 -8.78
CA THR A 63 -4.01 -0.22 -8.54
C THR A 63 -5.37 -0.50 -9.18
N ASN A 64 -5.89 0.43 -9.99
CA ASN A 64 -7.24 0.36 -10.56
C ASN A 64 -8.30 0.10 -9.48
N ASN A 65 -8.30 0.92 -8.42
CA ASN A 65 -9.10 0.76 -7.21
C ASN A 65 -8.89 -0.58 -6.50
N PHE A 66 -7.63 -0.99 -6.32
CA PHE A 66 -7.24 -2.22 -5.63
C PHE A 66 -7.80 -3.49 -6.27
N VAL A 67 -8.02 -3.49 -7.58
CA VAL A 67 -8.43 -4.70 -8.31
C VAL A 67 -7.32 -5.73 -8.23
N ILE A 68 -7.68 -6.94 -7.78
CA ILE A 68 -6.73 -8.04 -7.63
C ILE A 68 -6.48 -8.69 -9.01
N PRO A 69 -5.23 -8.72 -9.51
CA PRO A 69 -4.90 -9.44 -10.73
C PRO A 69 -5.18 -10.95 -10.64
N SER A 70 -5.53 -11.60 -11.76
CA SER A 70 -5.84 -13.04 -11.78
C SER A 70 -4.64 -13.94 -11.46
N ASP A 71 -3.43 -13.43 -11.65
CA ASP A 71 -2.15 -14.09 -11.37
C ASP A 71 -1.50 -13.58 -10.07
N ALA A 72 -2.23 -12.80 -9.26
CA ALA A 72 -1.74 -12.29 -7.99
C ALA A 72 -1.49 -13.43 -6.99
N CYS A 73 -0.35 -13.34 -6.29
CA CYS A 73 -0.10 -14.18 -5.13
C CYS A 73 -0.90 -13.71 -3.90
N GLU A 74 -0.89 -14.53 -2.84
CA GLU A 74 -1.56 -14.20 -1.58
C GLU A 74 -1.03 -12.88 -0.98
N THR A 75 0.29 -12.65 -1.00
CA THR A 75 0.89 -11.41 -0.47
C THR A 75 0.43 -10.16 -1.23
N LEU A 76 0.34 -10.22 -2.56
CA LEU A 76 -0.16 -9.10 -3.37
C LEU A 76 -1.64 -8.84 -3.05
N THR A 77 -2.43 -9.90 -2.97
CA THR A 77 -3.85 -9.83 -2.62
C THR A 77 -4.07 -9.17 -1.26
N GLN A 78 -3.36 -9.63 -0.23
CA GLN A 78 -3.46 -9.07 1.11
C GLN A 78 -2.98 -7.61 1.15
N THR A 79 -1.91 -7.28 0.42
CA THR A 79 -1.42 -5.88 0.32
C THR A 79 -2.51 -4.95 -0.20
N TYR A 80 -3.18 -5.33 -1.29
CA TYR A 80 -4.22 -4.51 -1.90
C TYR A 80 -5.46 -4.41 -1.02
N GLN A 81 -5.86 -5.49 -0.36
CA GLN A 81 -6.96 -5.47 0.61
C GLN A 81 -6.67 -4.55 1.79
N MET A 82 -5.44 -4.52 2.30
CA MET A 82 -5.05 -3.62 3.38
C MET A 82 -5.08 -2.15 2.94
N PHE A 83 -4.60 -1.84 1.73
CA PHE A 83 -4.68 -0.48 1.20
C PHE A 83 -6.11 -0.05 0.86
N GLN A 84 -6.93 -0.95 0.34
CA GLN A 84 -8.37 -0.72 0.16
C GLN A 84 -9.01 -0.40 1.50
N LYS A 85 -8.73 -1.21 2.53
CA LYS A 85 -9.26 -0.97 3.86
C LYS A 85 -8.83 0.39 4.39
N LEU A 86 -7.56 0.75 4.19
CA LEU A 86 -7.04 2.04 4.58
C LEU A 86 -7.77 3.20 3.86
N ASN A 87 -8.05 3.06 2.57
CA ASN A 87 -8.78 4.04 1.77
C ASN A 87 -10.24 4.21 2.24
N GLU A 88 -10.88 3.13 2.72
CA GLU A 88 -12.21 3.18 3.34
C GLU A 88 -12.22 3.86 4.72
N LEU A 89 -11.07 3.87 5.41
CA LEU A 89 -10.91 4.43 6.76
C LEU A 89 -10.52 5.92 6.77
N ARG A 90 -10.43 6.54 5.58
CA ARG A 90 -10.01 7.94 5.38
C ARG A 90 -10.95 8.95 6.04
#